data_AF-A0A423FWS1-F1
#
_entry.id   AF-A0A423FWS1-F1
#
_cell.length_a   1.000
_cell.length_b   1.000
_cell.length_c   1.000
_cell.angle_alpha   90.00
_cell.angle_beta   90.00
_cell.angle_gamma   90.00
#
_symmetry.space_group_name_H-M   'P 1'
#
loop_
_entity.id
_entity.type
_entity.pdbx_description
1 polymer ?
#
loop_
_entity_poly.entity_id
_entity_poly.type
_entity_poly.pdbx_seq_one_letter_code
_entity_poly.pdbx_strand_id
1 'polypeptide(L)'
;MPIPIFDPFHPPGGALKRLPLLKAAVIFIAAVCLCLCGLLYLQVEQSRRHDLETARIASANLTRAMAQQAQDTFLQADVVLDSLADWIQVDGFGPALQSRLQNNFARRVQSLEQLHGLFLFDKHGHWVVTSFDNLQRGAGVADREYFLFHQQNASLIAHIGPAIHSRQNGEWIIPISRRLNDANGDFQGVLMAGIKMSYFEKFFRSFSLDDKGEMALALSDGTLLARRPFDEARIGRPLSEENLFNHDLPGAMSGDSIIRSTVDGVVRLYGHDHLRSYPLVVTAAMSEDAILAGWHDRAFQSSLIVALVVVGICLFGWVFVRQVRNSERIEADLRKAQKTLEMIATHDSLTGLANRRLFERALDVEFGRGARQRSPLSLIMLDIDFFKRYNDTYGHVAGDHCLAEVAKVLKDCCHRKADLAVRYGGEEFGVLLPDTNLQGALALAEQIRCRVIDKHITHSGSPTGYLTVSLGCYAFVPSSLDSIEVFIQRADAALYQAKHNGRNRVAALSMEGGLDALERSDR
;
A
#
# COMPACT_ATOMS: atom_id res chain seq x y z
N MET A 1 -9.65 -36.98 49.55
CA MET A 1 -9.04 -36.52 48.28
C MET A 1 -10.16 -36.38 47.26
N PRO A 2 -10.45 -35.20 46.70
CA PRO A 2 -11.40 -35.10 45.62
C PRO A 2 -10.71 -35.41 44.29
N ILE A 3 -11.39 -36.26 43.51
CA ILE A 3 -11.01 -36.72 42.18
C ILE A 3 -11.09 -35.53 41.21
N PRO A 4 -10.04 -35.24 40.42
CA PRO A 4 -10.11 -34.20 39.40
C PRO A 4 -11.02 -34.66 38.26
N ILE A 5 -11.98 -33.81 37.91
CA ILE A 5 -12.79 -33.95 36.70
C ILE A 5 -11.84 -33.78 35.52
N PHE A 6 -11.61 -34.88 34.78
CA PHE A 6 -10.79 -34.91 33.58
C PHE A 6 -11.60 -34.31 32.42
N ASP A 7 -11.23 -33.10 32.00
CA ASP A 7 -11.75 -32.46 30.80
C ASP A 7 -11.05 -33.08 29.57
N PRO A 8 -11.75 -33.79 28.65
CA PRO A 8 -11.10 -34.55 27.57
C PRO A 8 -10.69 -33.69 26.36
N PHE A 9 -10.80 -32.36 26.41
CA PHE A 9 -10.50 -31.49 25.27
C PHE A 9 -9.31 -30.54 25.51
N HIS A 10 -8.14 -31.10 25.83
CA HIS A 10 -6.87 -30.41 25.62
C HIS A 10 -6.21 -30.90 24.32
N PRO A 11 -6.29 -30.16 23.19
CA PRO A 11 -5.47 -30.47 22.04
C PRO A 11 -3.99 -30.13 22.35
N PRO A 12 -3.01 -30.88 21.78
CA PRO A 12 -1.60 -30.55 21.91
C PRO A 12 -1.30 -29.34 21.01
N GLY A 13 -1.61 -28.15 21.52
CA GLY A 13 -1.29 -26.89 20.87
C GLY A 13 0.20 -26.59 21.04
N GLY A 14 1.00 -26.93 20.04
CA GLY A 14 2.35 -26.39 19.89
C GLY A 14 2.32 -24.87 20.08
N ALA A 15 3.26 -24.38 20.88
CA ALA A 15 3.41 -22.96 21.23
C ALA A 15 3.85 -22.12 20.01
N LEU A 16 2.98 -22.00 19.00
CA LEU A 16 2.99 -20.84 18.13
C LEU A 16 2.65 -19.65 19.02
N LYS A 17 3.67 -18.85 19.36
CA LYS A 17 3.51 -17.55 20.00
C LYS A 17 2.36 -16.83 19.32
N ARG A 18 1.19 -16.78 19.95
CA ARG A 18 0.03 -16.05 19.43
C ARG A 18 0.45 -14.59 19.36
N LEU A 19 0.85 -14.14 18.17
CA LEU A 19 0.97 -12.72 17.89
C LEU A 19 -0.38 -12.12 18.30
N PRO A 20 -0.41 -11.06 19.13
CA PRO A 20 -1.65 -10.41 19.46
C PRO A 20 -2.34 -10.06 18.13
N LEU A 21 -3.63 -10.40 18.00
CA LEU A 21 -4.44 -10.27 16.78
C LEU A 21 -4.21 -8.92 16.07
N LEU A 22 -4.01 -7.87 16.86
CA LEU A 22 -3.66 -6.53 16.42
C LEU A 22 -2.38 -6.45 15.57
N LYS A 23 -1.29 -7.10 16.00
CA LYS A 23 -0.01 -7.13 15.26
C LYS A 23 -0.16 -7.88 13.94
N ALA A 24 -0.88 -9.00 13.94
CA ALA A 24 -1.15 -9.76 12.72
C ALA A 24 -1.98 -8.95 11.72
N ALA A 25 -3.02 -8.24 12.18
CA ALA A 25 -3.84 -7.37 11.33
C ALA A 25 -3.04 -6.21 10.73
N VAL A 26 -2.18 -5.54 11.52
CA VAL A 26 -1.33 -4.46 11.03
C VAL A 26 -0.32 -4.96 10.00
N ILE A 27 0.32 -6.11 10.24
CA ILE A 27 1.26 -6.73 9.29
C ILE A 27 0.53 -7.10 7.99
N PHE A 28 -0.67 -7.68 8.08
CA PHE A 28 -1.48 -8.04 6.92
C PHE A 28 -1.83 -6.81 6.08
N ILE A 29 -2.32 -5.73 6.72
CA ILE A 29 -2.64 -4.47 6.03
C ILE A 29 -1.41 -3.89 5.36
N ALA A 30 -0.27 -3.83 6.06
CA ALA A 30 0.97 -3.33 5.50
C ALA A 30 1.42 -4.19 4.29
N ALA A 31 1.29 -5.51 4.36
CA ALA A 31 1.62 -6.41 3.27
C ALA A 31 0.70 -6.21 2.06
N VAL A 32 -0.61 -6.01 2.27
CA VAL A 32 -1.55 -5.71 1.18
C VAL A 32 -1.22 -4.37 0.51
N CYS A 33 -0.96 -3.31 1.30
CA CYS A 33 -0.56 -2.02 0.75
C CYS A 33 0.75 -2.10 -0.05
N LEU A 34 1.75 -2.82 0.47
CA LEU A 34 3.03 -3.02 -0.22
C LEU A 34 2.85 -3.81 -1.53
N CYS A 35 1.99 -4.83 -1.52
CA CYS A 35 1.65 -5.59 -2.72
C CYS A 35 0.96 -4.72 -3.78
N LEU A 36 -0.02 -3.90 -3.38
CA LEU A 36 -0.71 -2.97 -4.28
C LEU A 36 0.26 -1.96 -4.91
N CYS A 37 1.13 -1.34 -4.11
CA CYS A 37 2.15 -0.41 -4.62
C CYS A 37 3.16 -1.11 -5.54
N GLY A 38 3.58 -2.33 -5.20
CA GLY A 38 4.47 -3.13 -6.03
C GLY A 38 3.86 -3.51 -7.38
N LEU A 39 2.59 -3.93 -7.38
CA LEU A 39 1.85 -4.23 -8.61
C LEU A 39 1.66 -2.97 -9.48
N LEU A 40 1.34 -1.82 -8.88
CA LEU A 40 1.26 -0.55 -9.60
C LEU A 40 2.61 -0.20 -10.25
N TYR A 41 3.72 -0.33 -9.52
CA TYR A 41 5.04 -0.06 -10.06
C TYR A 41 5.35 -0.96 -11.27
N LEU A 42 5.12 -2.27 -11.14
CA LEU A 42 5.32 -3.23 -12.23
C LEU A 42 4.43 -2.90 -13.44
N GLN A 43 3.16 -2.56 -13.22
CA GLN A 43 2.23 -2.18 -14.27
C GLN A 43 2.67 -0.91 -15.01
N VAL A 44 3.07 0.13 -14.27
CA VAL A 44 3.51 1.42 -14.83
C VAL A 44 4.79 1.24 -15.65
N GLU A 45 5.76 0.49 -15.13
CA GLU A 45 7.01 0.18 -15.85
C GLU A 45 6.75 -0.69 -17.09
N GLN A 46 5.87 -1.68 -16.99
CA GLN A 46 5.49 -2.52 -18.13
C GLN A 46 4.77 -1.72 -19.21
N SER A 47 3.85 -0.82 -18.84
CA SER A 47 3.18 0.08 -19.79
C SER A 47 4.20 0.97 -20.49
N ARG A 48 5.16 1.54 -19.76
CA ARG A 48 6.20 2.40 -20.33
C ARG A 48 7.01 1.67 -21.41
N ARG A 49 7.42 0.43 -21.12
CA ARG A 49 8.17 -0.41 -22.06
C ARG A 49 7.34 -0.75 -23.30
N HIS A 50 6.05 -1.03 -23.13
CA HIS A 50 5.15 -1.32 -24.23
C HIS A 50 4.95 -0.12 -25.17
N ASP A 51 4.77 1.08 -24.60
CA ASP A 51 4.62 2.32 -25.37
C ASP A 51 5.91 2.65 -26.13
N LEU A 52 7.08 2.49 -25.50
CA LEU A 52 8.38 2.64 -26.17
C LEU A 52 8.58 1.65 -27.31
N GLU A 53 8.25 0.37 -27.10
CA GLU A 53 8.41 -0.66 -28.14
C GLU A 53 7.48 -0.40 -29.34
N THR A 54 6.25 0.05 -29.06
CA THR A 54 5.29 0.42 -30.10
C THR A 54 5.79 1.64 -30.90
N ALA A 55 6.39 2.62 -30.23
CA ALA A 55 7.05 3.75 -30.90
C ALA A 55 8.25 3.30 -31.76
N ARG A 56 9.05 2.33 -31.31
CA ARG A 56 10.15 1.75 -32.11
C ARG A 56 9.65 1.09 -33.38
N ILE A 57 8.60 0.26 -33.27
CA ILE A 57 7.98 -0.39 -34.42
C ILE A 57 7.38 0.65 -35.39
N ALA A 58 6.68 1.67 -34.86
CA ALA A 58 6.12 2.74 -35.67
C ALA A 58 7.21 3.53 -36.40
N SER A 59 8.30 3.89 -35.71
CA SER A 59 9.45 4.58 -36.29
C SER A 59 10.11 3.74 -37.39
N ALA A 60 10.35 2.45 -37.15
CA ALA A 60 10.94 1.55 -38.14
C ALA A 60 10.06 1.36 -39.40
N ASN A 61 8.74 1.29 -39.22
CA ASN A 61 7.82 1.21 -40.36
C ASN A 61 7.79 2.52 -41.15
N LEU A 62 7.86 3.65 -40.45
CA LEU A 62 7.86 4.98 -41.04
C LEU A 62 9.13 5.25 -41.85
N THR A 63 10.30 4.98 -41.30
CA THR A 63 11.59 5.13 -42.01
C THR A 63 11.67 4.21 -43.21
N ARG A 64 11.19 2.97 -43.09
CA ARG A 64 11.12 2.03 -44.23
C ARG A 64 10.21 2.55 -45.34
N ALA A 65 9.03 3.08 -45.00
CA ALA A 65 8.12 3.68 -45.97
C ALA A 65 8.74 4.91 -46.64
N MET A 66 9.45 5.75 -45.88
CA MET A 66 10.19 6.90 -46.42
C MET A 66 11.33 6.47 -47.35
N ALA A 67 12.10 5.44 -46.96
CA ALA A 67 13.19 4.92 -47.76
C ALA A 67 12.69 4.36 -49.09
N GLN A 68 11.59 3.60 -49.05
CA GLN A 68 10.93 3.08 -50.24
C GLN A 68 10.44 4.22 -51.14
N GLN A 69 9.73 5.21 -50.59
CA GLN A 69 9.24 6.35 -51.37
C GLN A 69 10.38 7.13 -52.01
N ALA A 70 11.45 7.41 -51.26
CA ALA A 70 12.64 8.08 -51.79
C ALA A 70 13.27 7.24 -52.90
N GLN A 71 13.48 5.94 -52.66
CA GLN A 71 14.07 5.05 -53.65
C GLN A 71 13.26 5.01 -54.95
N ASP A 72 11.93 4.91 -54.87
CA ASP A 72 11.05 4.91 -56.05
C ASP A 72 11.08 6.27 -56.76
N THR A 73 11.15 7.38 -56.02
CA THR A 73 11.24 8.74 -56.58
C THR A 73 12.51 8.92 -57.40
N PHE A 74 13.66 8.53 -56.87
CA PHE A 74 14.95 8.62 -57.57
C PHE A 74 15.05 7.59 -58.70
N LEU A 75 14.54 6.37 -58.50
CA LEU A 75 14.52 5.33 -59.54
C LEU A 75 13.72 5.76 -60.77
N GLN A 76 12.54 6.35 -60.58
CA GLN A 76 11.72 6.84 -61.68
C GLN A 76 12.44 7.96 -62.48
N ALA A 77 13.13 8.87 -61.79
CA ALA A 77 13.93 9.90 -62.45
C ALA A 77 15.13 9.31 -63.19
N ASP A 78 15.83 8.36 -62.58
CA ASP A 78 17.01 7.68 -63.13
C ASP A 78 16.66 6.90 -64.41
N VAL A 79 15.58 6.11 -64.40
CA VAL A 79 15.10 5.39 -65.60
C VAL A 79 14.75 6.33 -66.76
N VAL A 80 14.18 7.51 -66.46
CA VAL A 80 13.93 8.54 -67.48
C VAL A 80 15.24 9.11 -68.01
N LEU A 81 16.21 9.39 -67.14
CA LEU A 81 17.52 9.89 -67.55
C LEU A 81 18.31 8.86 -68.36
N ASP A 82 18.29 7.60 -67.96
CA ASP A 82 18.95 6.48 -68.64
C ASP A 82 18.40 6.31 -70.07
N SER A 83 17.08 6.20 -70.20
CA SER A 83 16.44 6.06 -71.52
C SER A 83 16.65 7.27 -72.43
N LEU A 84 16.69 8.49 -71.88
CA LEU A 84 16.99 9.70 -72.65
C LEU A 84 18.47 9.80 -73.00
N ALA A 85 19.38 9.38 -72.12
CA ALA A 85 20.81 9.36 -72.38
C ALA A 85 21.13 8.42 -73.55
N ASP A 86 20.62 7.18 -73.51
CA ASP A 86 20.77 6.22 -74.62
C ASP A 86 20.28 6.81 -75.94
N TRP A 87 19.08 7.42 -75.93
CA TRP A 87 18.51 8.02 -77.14
C TRP A 87 19.36 9.20 -77.66
N ILE A 88 19.80 10.09 -76.77
CA ILE A 88 20.61 11.27 -77.10
C ILE A 88 22.00 10.88 -77.61
N GLN A 89 22.60 9.82 -77.08
CA GLN A 89 23.93 9.37 -77.50
C GLN A 89 23.91 8.73 -78.89
N VAL A 90 22.79 8.09 -79.28
CA VAL A 90 22.63 7.50 -80.62
C VAL A 90 22.22 8.55 -81.66
N ASP A 91 21.19 9.35 -81.38
CA ASP A 91 20.62 10.28 -82.37
C ASP A 91 21.30 11.67 -82.36
N GLY A 92 22.05 11.98 -81.30
CA GLY A 92 22.66 13.29 -81.07
C GLY A 92 21.66 14.36 -80.60
N PHE A 93 22.18 15.56 -80.31
CA PHE A 93 21.41 16.70 -79.79
C PHE A 93 21.60 18.00 -80.59
N GLY A 94 21.91 17.87 -81.88
CA GLY A 94 22.11 19.01 -82.79
C GLY A 94 20.85 19.89 -82.95
N PRO A 95 20.98 21.09 -83.56
CA PRO A 95 19.90 22.09 -83.63
C PRO A 95 18.58 21.58 -84.23
N ALA A 96 18.63 20.67 -85.19
CA ALA A 96 17.45 20.10 -85.84
C ALA A 96 16.58 19.22 -84.91
N LEU A 97 17.16 18.64 -83.86
CA LEU A 97 16.49 17.73 -82.93
C LEU A 97 16.00 18.42 -81.66
N GLN A 98 16.42 19.67 -81.40
CA GLN A 98 16.16 20.37 -80.14
C GLN A 98 14.67 20.53 -79.83
N SER A 99 13.83 20.89 -80.81
CA SER A 99 12.38 21.02 -80.59
C SER A 99 11.72 19.69 -80.24
N ARG A 100 12.19 18.58 -80.84
CA ARG A 100 11.69 17.23 -80.54
C ARG A 100 12.14 16.78 -79.15
N LEU A 101 13.39 17.06 -78.79
CA LEU A 101 13.94 16.82 -77.45
C LEU A 101 13.14 17.58 -76.38
N GLN A 102 12.91 18.88 -76.58
CA GLN A 102 12.14 19.73 -75.66
C GLN A 102 10.72 19.17 -75.44
N ASN A 103 10.00 18.83 -76.51
CA ASN A 103 8.65 18.25 -76.41
C ASN A 103 8.66 16.91 -75.65
N ASN A 104 9.69 16.08 -75.82
CA ASN A 104 9.83 14.85 -75.05
C ASN A 104 10.12 15.14 -73.57
N PHE A 105 11.04 16.06 -73.27
CA PHE A 105 11.37 16.46 -71.91
C PHE A 105 10.14 17.02 -71.19
N ALA A 106 9.42 17.94 -71.82
CA ALA A 106 8.18 18.52 -71.29
C ALA A 106 7.12 17.44 -70.99
N ARG A 107 6.89 16.49 -71.91
CA ARG A 107 5.95 15.38 -71.68
C ARG A 107 6.36 14.49 -70.50
N ARG A 108 7.66 14.22 -70.32
CA ARG A 108 8.14 13.43 -69.18
C ARG A 108 7.94 14.15 -67.86
N VAL A 109 8.26 15.45 -67.80
CA VAL A 109 8.06 16.26 -66.60
C VAL A 109 6.57 16.41 -66.25
N GLN A 110 5.68 16.51 -67.25
CA GLN A 110 4.23 16.50 -67.02
C GLN A 110 3.71 15.15 -66.49
N SER A 111 4.37 14.04 -66.83
CA SER A 111 3.95 12.70 -66.41
C SER A 111 4.45 12.30 -65.01
N LEU A 112 5.49 12.97 -64.52
CA LEU A 112 6.16 12.65 -63.26
C LEU A 112 6.14 13.88 -62.35
N GLU A 113 5.20 13.91 -61.41
CA GLU A 113 4.95 15.07 -60.55
C GLU A 113 6.18 15.48 -59.71
N GLN A 114 7.03 14.52 -59.35
CA GLN A 114 8.26 14.74 -58.60
C GLN A 114 9.32 15.52 -59.39
N LEU A 115 9.27 15.50 -60.72
CA LEU A 115 10.25 16.18 -61.56
C LEU A 115 9.94 17.67 -61.62
N HIS A 116 10.95 18.46 -61.28
CA HIS A 116 10.99 19.90 -61.50
C HIS A 116 11.18 20.21 -62.98
N GLY A 117 12.16 19.55 -63.60
CA GLY A 117 12.54 19.79 -64.98
C GLY A 117 13.63 18.84 -65.44
N LEU A 118 13.76 18.71 -66.76
CA LEU A 118 14.84 18.00 -67.42
C LEU A 118 15.72 19.00 -68.17
N PHE A 119 17.02 18.77 -68.15
CA PHE A 119 18.03 19.71 -68.62
C PHE A 119 19.16 18.96 -69.32
N LEU A 120 19.56 19.46 -70.48
CA LEU A 120 20.69 18.96 -71.25
C LEU A 120 21.73 20.06 -71.40
N PHE A 121 22.96 19.75 -71.00
CA PHE A 121 24.12 20.64 -71.08
C PHE A 121 25.20 20.04 -71.97
N ASP A 122 25.90 20.87 -72.74
CA ASP A 122 27.02 20.44 -73.58
C ASP A 122 28.31 20.21 -72.76
N LYS A 123 29.39 19.78 -73.43
CA LYS A 123 30.71 19.56 -72.82
C LYS A 123 31.35 20.79 -72.16
N HIS A 124 30.84 21.99 -72.44
CA HIS A 124 31.28 23.24 -71.84
C HIS A 124 30.32 23.72 -70.74
N GLY A 125 29.24 22.99 -70.47
CA GLY A 125 28.23 23.35 -69.48
C GLY A 125 27.23 24.38 -69.97
N HIS A 126 27.11 24.62 -71.28
CA HIS A 126 26.08 25.51 -71.81
C HIS A 126 24.74 24.79 -71.99
N TRP A 127 23.65 25.55 -71.90
CA TRP A 127 22.29 25.06 -72.07
C TRP A 127 22.04 24.63 -73.51
N VAL A 128 21.61 23.38 -73.70
CA VAL A 128 21.24 22.84 -75.02
C VAL A 128 19.72 22.73 -75.14
N VAL A 129 19.09 21.99 -74.23
CA VAL A 129 17.63 21.78 -74.19
C VAL A 129 17.15 21.75 -72.74
N THR A 130 15.94 22.23 -72.51
CA THR A 130 15.24 22.08 -71.24
C THR A 130 13.78 21.67 -71.46
N SER A 131 13.12 21.11 -70.45
CA SER A 131 11.69 20.82 -70.45
C SER A 131 10.79 22.06 -70.39
N PHE A 132 11.33 23.22 -70.03
CA PHE A 132 10.57 24.47 -69.94
C PHE A 132 10.41 25.13 -71.30
N ASP A 133 9.34 25.91 -71.49
CA ASP A 133 9.06 26.61 -72.76
C ASP A 133 10.10 27.69 -73.09
N ASN A 134 10.75 28.25 -72.07
CA ASN A 134 11.78 29.28 -72.23
C ASN A 134 13.16 28.77 -71.81
N LEU A 135 14.09 28.70 -72.75
CA LEU A 135 15.50 28.36 -72.48
C LEU A 135 16.23 29.61 -71.97
N GLN A 136 16.50 29.69 -70.67
CA GLN A 136 17.37 30.75 -70.16
C GLN A 136 18.82 30.51 -70.59
N ARG A 137 19.35 31.38 -71.45
CA ARG A 137 20.78 31.41 -71.81
C ARG A 137 21.57 32.20 -70.74
N GLY A 138 21.66 31.64 -69.53
CA GLY A 138 22.49 32.17 -68.44
C GLY A 138 23.95 31.72 -68.53
N ALA A 139 24.72 31.87 -67.45
CA ALA A 139 26.15 31.54 -67.34
C ALA A 139 26.50 30.02 -67.45
N GLY A 140 25.61 29.20 -68.00
CA GLY A 140 25.79 27.74 -68.07
C GLY A 140 25.68 27.06 -66.71
N VAL A 141 26.35 25.92 -66.53
CA VAL A 141 26.43 25.11 -65.31
C VAL A 141 27.84 24.53 -65.06
N ALA A 142 28.86 25.05 -65.74
CA ALA A 142 30.23 24.53 -65.65
C ALA A 142 30.83 24.59 -64.22
N ASP A 143 30.34 25.50 -63.39
CA ASP A 143 30.72 25.68 -61.99
C ASP A 143 29.93 24.79 -61.01
N ARG A 144 28.88 24.09 -61.47
CA ARG A 144 28.02 23.28 -60.60
C ARG A 144 28.68 21.95 -60.28
N GLU A 145 28.51 21.50 -59.04
CA GLU A 145 29.07 20.26 -58.51
C GLU A 145 28.77 19.05 -59.41
N TYR A 146 27.51 18.81 -59.78
CA TYR A 146 27.14 17.69 -60.63
C TYR A 146 27.81 17.70 -62.02
N PHE A 147 28.13 18.89 -62.55
CA PHE A 147 28.80 19.01 -63.85
C PHE A 147 30.28 18.69 -63.71
N LEU A 148 30.94 19.28 -62.69
CA LEU A 148 32.32 18.99 -62.35
C LEU A 148 32.53 17.51 -62.03
N PHE A 149 31.58 16.88 -61.32
CA PHE A 149 31.59 15.46 -61.00
C PHE A 149 31.67 14.60 -62.27
N HIS A 150 30.78 14.81 -63.25
CA HIS A 150 30.76 14.01 -64.49
C HIS A 150 31.87 14.36 -65.48
N GLN A 151 32.43 15.57 -65.38
CA GLN A 151 33.63 15.94 -66.14
C GLN A 151 34.87 15.20 -65.63
N GLN A 152 34.96 14.98 -64.31
CA GLN A 152 36.12 14.36 -63.66
C GLN A 152 35.98 12.83 -63.48
N ASN A 153 34.74 12.30 -63.44
CA ASN A 153 34.47 10.88 -63.26
C ASN A 153 33.85 10.27 -64.51
N ALA A 154 34.41 9.16 -64.98
CA ALA A 154 33.92 8.46 -66.17
C ALA A 154 32.69 7.55 -65.92
N SER A 155 32.16 7.53 -64.69
CA SER A 155 31.01 6.70 -64.32
C SER A 155 29.77 7.04 -65.14
N LEU A 156 29.01 6.01 -65.53
CA LEU A 156 27.71 6.14 -66.21
C LEU A 156 26.53 6.08 -65.23
N ILE A 157 26.79 5.75 -63.96
CA ILE A 157 25.77 5.70 -62.92
C ILE A 157 25.28 7.12 -62.63
N ALA A 158 23.99 7.26 -62.36
CA ALA A 158 23.43 8.53 -61.96
C ALA A 158 24.08 9.05 -60.66
N HIS A 159 24.44 10.33 -60.69
CA HIS A 159 24.96 11.06 -59.54
C HIS A 159 23.87 11.91 -58.92
N ILE A 160 23.71 11.81 -57.59
CA ILE A 160 22.78 12.62 -56.81
C ILE A 160 23.61 13.65 -56.05
N GLY A 161 23.44 14.92 -56.40
CA GLY A 161 24.16 16.03 -55.78
C GLY A 161 23.43 16.63 -54.58
N PRO A 162 24.06 17.59 -53.88
CA PRO A 162 23.42 18.36 -52.83
C PRO A 162 22.24 19.15 -53.36
N ALA A 163 21.28 19.47 -52.48
CA ALA A 163 20.17 20.33 -52.83
C ALA A 163 20.68 21.72 -53.25
N ILE A 164 20.10 22.29 -54.30
CA ILE A 164 20.46 23.60 -54.86
C ILE A 164 19.23 24.36 -55.31
N HIS A 165 19.35 25.68 -55.43
CA HIS A 165 18.39 26.47 -56.20
C HIS A 165 18.59 26.25 -57.71
N SER A 166 17.49 25.93 -58.40
CA SER A 166 17.40 25.82 -59.84
C SER A 166 17.75 27.15 -60.51
N ARG A 167 18.67 27.16 -61.48
CA ARG A 167 18.96 28.37 -62.27
C ARG A 167 17.81 28.78 -63.19
N GLN A 168 16.87 27.89 -63.43
CA GLN A 168 15.75 28.13 -64.34
C GLN A 168 14.68 29.03 -63.71
N ASN A 169 14.34 28.82 -62.43
CA ASN A 169 13.24 29.53 -61.76
C ASN A 169 13.47 29.81 -60.25
N GLY A 170 14.62 29.42 -59.69
CA GLY A 170 14.98 29.66 -58.29
C GLY A 170 14.43 28.64 -57.28
N GLU A 171 13.63 27.65 -57.68
CA GLU A 171 13.11 26.66 -56.73
C GLU A 171 14.20 25.70 -56.22
N TRP A 172 14.03 25.21 -54.98
CA TRP A 172 14.87 24.16 -54.40
C TRP A 172 14.67 22.82 -55.11
N ILE A 173 15.76 22.26 -55.62
CA ILE A 173 15.80 20.97 -56.29
C ILE A 173 16.94 20.10 -55.77
N ILE A 174 16.74 18.78 -55.83
CA ILE A 174 17.79 17.79 -55.66
C ILE A 174 18.19 17.31 -57.06
N PRO A 175 19.41 17.60 -57.54
CA PRO A 175 19.83 17.22 -58.89
C PRO A 175 20.20 15.74 -58.94
N ILE A 176 19.59 15.00 -59.87
CA ILE A 176 20.05 13.68 -60.32
C ILE A 176 20.55 13.82 -61.75
N SER A 177 21.76 13.34 -62.03
CA SER A 177 22.46 13.65 -63.27
C SER A 177 23.25 12.47 -63.82
N ARG A 178 23.38 12.40 -65.15
CA ARG A 178 24.16 11.38 -65.85
C ARG A 178 25.15 12.01 -66.83
N ARG A 179 26.31 11.37 -66.94
CA ARG A 179 27.34 11.68 -67.93
C ARG A 179 26.88 11.23 -69.31
N LEU A 180 27.00 12.10 -70.31
CA LEU A 180 26.83 11.74 -71.72
C LEU A 180 28.19 11.62 -72.38
N ASN A 181 28.36 10.54 -73.15
CA ASN A 181 29.58 10.30 -73.91
C ASN A 181 29.32 10.25 -75.41
N ASP A 182 30.35 10.52 -76.21
CA ASP A 182 30.32 10.15 -77.63
C ASP A 182 30.65 8.67 -77.85
N ALA A 183 30.68 8.26 -79.12
CA ALA A 183 31.03 6.91 -79.54
C ALA A 183 32.44 6.45 -79.10
N ASN A 184 33.34 7.38 -78.77
CA ASN A 184 34.68 7.07 -78.28
C ASN A 184 34.75 7.00 -76.74
N GLY A 185 33.66 7.34 -76.04
CA GLY A 185 33.60 7.39 -74.57
C GLY A 185 34.01 8.75 -73.98
N ASP A 186 34.30 9.74 -74.81
CA ASP A 186 34.70 11.07 -74.37
C ASP A 186 33.51 11.88 -73.88
N PHE A 187 33.75 12.79 -72.93
CA PHE A 187 32.71 13.58 -72.29
C PHE A 187 32.04 14.56 -73.27
N GLN A 188 30.73 14.39 -73.48
CA GLN A 188 29.93 15.22 -74.39
C GLN A 188 28.99 16.19 -73.67
N GLY A 189 28.74 15.97 -72.39
CA GLY A 189 27.87 16.81 -71.60
C GLY A 189 27.18 16.08 -70.46
N VAL A 190 26.16 16.72 -69.90
CA VAL A 190 25.42 16.22 -68.75
C VAL A 190 23.93 16.31 -69.01
N LEU A 191 23.24 15.20 -68.78
CA LEU A 191 21.78 15.16 -68.69
C LEU A 191 21.38 15.20 -67.21
N MET A 192 20.49 16.11 -66.82
CA MET A 192 20.12 16.32 -65.42
C MET A 192 18.61 16.44 -65.26
N ALA A 193 18.07 15.81 -64.24
CA ALA A 193 16.72 16.02 -63.76
C ALA A 193 16.77 16.70 -62.38
N GLY A 194 15.96 17.74 -62.19
CA GLY A 194 15.73 18.30 -60.87
C GLY A 194 14.58 17.57 -60.20
N ILE A 195 14.76 17.03 -59.01
CA ILE A 195 13.66 16.52 -58.17
C ILE A 195 13.19 17.65 -57.26
N LYS A 196 11.89 17.92 -57.23
CA LYS A 196 11.31 18.99 -56.40
C LYS A 196 11.50 18.67 -54.93
N MET A 197 12.13 19.56 -54.17
CA MET A 197 12.19 19.41 -52.71
C MET A 197 10.80 19.48 -52.07
N SER A 198 9.89 20.30 -52.63
CA SER A 198 8.50 20.43 -52.19
C SER A 198 7.68 19.14 -52.34
N TYR A 199 8.10 18.21 -53.19
CA TYR A 199 7.50 16.87 -53.28
C TYR A 199 7.72 16.09 -51.99
N PHE A 200 8.97 16.05 -51.50
CA PHE A 200 9.31 15.43 -50.22
C PHE A 200 8.68 16.16 -49.04
N GLU A 201 8.62 17.49 -49.06
CA GLU A 201 7.93 18.24 -48.01
C GLU A 201 6.45 17.86 -47.90
N LYS A 202 5.72 17.79 -49.03
CA LYS A 202 4.32 17.35 -49.05
C LYS A 202 4.15 15.93 -48.53
N PHE A 203 5.03 15.02 -48.95
CA PHE A 203 5.03 13.63 -48.48
C PHE A 203 5.33 13.53 -46.97
N PHE A 204 6.33 14.25 -46.46
CA PHE A 204 6.63 14.27 -45.03
C PHE A 204 5.47 14.85 -44.21
N ARG A 205 4.75 15.84 -44.75
CA ARG A 205 3.57 16.40 -44.10
C ARG A 205 2.35 15.48 -44.11
N SER A 206 2.31 14.45 -44.96
CA SER A 206 1.20 13.48 -44.95
C SER A 206 1.24 12.51 -43.77
N PHE A 207 2.38 12.41 -43.07
CA PHE A 207 2.48 11.61 -41.85
C PHE A 207 2.09 12.41 -40.61
N SER A 208 1.30 11.79 -39.74
CA SER A 208 0.97 12.33 -38.42
C SER A 208 2.12 12.08 -37.45
N LEU A 209 2.95 13.11 -37.24
CA LEU A 209 3.98 13.15 -36.19
C LEU A 209 3.65 14.26 -35.20
N ASP A 210 4.23 14.17 -34.02
CA ASP A 210 4.16 15.22 -33.02
C ASP A 210 4.80 16.53 -33.51
N ASP A 211 4.46 17.65 -32.87
CA ASP A 211 4.93 18.99 -33.28
C ASP A 211 6.45 19.15 -33.16
N LYS A 212 7.09 18.32 -32.33
CA LYS A 212 8.55 18.28 -32.15
C LYS A 212 9.19 17.14 -32.96
N GLY A 213 8.42 16.40 -33.74
CA GLY A 213 8.91 15.32 -34.60
C GLY A 213 9.66 15.86 -35.80
N GLU A 214 10.63 15.09 -36.29
CA GLU A 214 11.48 15.48 -37.41
C GLU A 214 11.52 14.38 -38.46
N MET A 215 11.61 14.77 -39.72
CA MET A 215 11.87 13.87 -40.84
C MET A 215 12.94 14.49 -41.71
N ALA A 216 13.86 13.68 -42.21
CA ALA A 216 14.88 14.16 -43.13
C ALA A 216 15.25 13.12 -44.18
N LEU A 217 15.70 13.64 -45.31
CA LEU A 217 16.41 12.92 -46.36
C LEU A 217 17.79 13.58 -46.48
N ALA A 218 18.83 12.76 -46.46
CA ALA A 218 20.21 13.20 -46.60
C ALA A 218 21.00 12.27 -47.51
N LEU A 219 22.15 12.73 -47.98
CA LEU A 219 23.15 11.87 -48.61
C LEU A 219 23.78 10.94 -47.56
N SER A 220 24.41 9.86 -48.01
CA SER A 220 25.10 8.90 -47.13
C SER A 220 26.24 9.53 -46.30
N ASP A 221 26.76 10.68 -46.71
CA ASP A 221 27.74 11.47 -45.95
C ASP A 221 27.11 12.37 -44.87
N GLY A 222 25.78 12.35 -44.76
CA GLY A 222 24.99 13.14 -43.82
C GLY A 222 24.54 14.49 -44.36
N THR A 223 24.90 14.90 -45.58
CA THR A 223 24.48 16.19 -46.14
C THR A 223 22.96 16.25 -46.31
N LEU A 224 22.31 17.18 -45.61
CA LEU A 224 20.87 17.30 -45.58
C LEU A 224 20.31 17.79 -46.92
N LEU A 225 19.36 17.05 -47.50
CA LEU A 225 18.71 17.37 -48.78
C LEU A 225 17.30 17.93 -48.60
N ALA A 226 16.52 17.36 -47.69
CA ALA A 226 15.16 17.80 -47.39
C ALA A 226 14.83 17.49 -45.92
N ARG A 227 14.02 18.34 -45.27
CA ARG A 227 13.55 18.10 -43.90
C ARG A 227 12.13 18.61 -43.64
N ARG A 228 11.48 18.02 -42.64
CA ARG A 228 10.28 18.53 -41.97
C ARG A 228 10.57 18.64 -40.45
N PRO A 229 10.22 19.76 -39.79
CA PRO A 229 9.79 21.03 -40.40
C PRO A 229 10.88 21.60 -41.31
N PHE A 230 10.48 22.36 -42.34
CA PHE A 230 11.42 22.96 -43.29
C PHE A 230 12.25 24.05 -42.59
N ASP A 231 13.57 23.97 -42.76
CA ASP A 231 14.52 24.99 -42.30
C ASP A 231 15.62 25.14 -43.36
N GLU A 232 15.58 26.26 -44.08
CA GLU A 232 16.49 26.57 -45.18
C GLU A 232 17.94 26.70 -44.72
N ALA A 233 18.19 27.17 -43.48
CA ALA A 233 19.54 27.36 -42.99
C ALA A 233 20.31 26.04 -42.77
N ARG A 234 19.57 24.92 -42.69
CA ARG A 234 20.11 23.58 -42.46
C ARG A 234 20.33 22.80 -43.75
N ILE A 235 19.66 23.15 -44.85
CA ILE A 235 19.82 22.45 -46.13
C ILE A 235 21.29 22.55 -46.59
N GLY A 236 21.86 21.41 -47.00
CA GLY A 236 23.26 21.28 -47.39
C GLY A 236 24.27 21.16 -46.23
N ARG A 237 23.82 21.23 -44.96
CA ARG A 237 24.69 20.97 -43.80
C ARG A 237 24.68 19.49 -43.41
N PRO A 238 25.76 18.97 -42.81
CA PRO A 238 25.79 17.58 -42.37
C PRO A 238 24.93 17.35 -41.11
N LEU A 239 24.21 16.23 -41.08
CA LEU A 239 23.44 15.72 -39.94
C LEU A 239 24.32 15.38 -38.72
N SER A 240 25.64 15.26 -38.89
CA SER A 240 26.59 15.01 -37.78
C SER A 240 26.66 16.17 -36.78
N GLU A 241 26.28 17.40 -37.16
CA GLU A 241 26.11 18.52 -36.23
C GLU A 241 25.02 18.24 -35.16
N GLU A 242 24.13 17.28 -35.42
CA GLU A 242 23.04 16.87 -34.53
C GLU A 242 23.39 15.64 -33.67
N ASN A 243 24.65 15.19 -33.67
CA ASN A 243 25.10 13.93 -33.06
C ASN A 243 24.43 12.65 -33.61
N LEU A 244 23.61 12.73 -34.66
CA LEU A 244 22.99 11.55 -35.28
C LEU A 244 24.04 10.60 -35.87
N PHE A 245 25.05 11.14 -36.57
CA PHE A 245 26.03 10.35 -37.35
C PHE A 245 27.26 9.88 -36.59
N ASN A 246 27.53 10.41 -35.39
CA ASN A 246 28.78 10.17 -34.67
C ASN A 246 28.73 9.02 -33.66
N HIS A 247 27.55 8.52 -33.27
CA HIS A 247 27.45 7.48 -32.23
C HIS A 247 27.04 6.09 -32.74
N ASP A 248 26.13 5.95 -33.71
CA ASP A 248 25.59 4.62 -34.07
C ASP A 248 25.22 4.41 -35.57
N LEU A 249 25.36 5.42 -36.43
CA LEU A 249 25.09 5.29 -37.88
C LEU A 249 26.20 4.66 -38.77
N PRO A 250 27.47 4.47 -38.35
CA PRO A 250 28.47 3.94 -39.28
C PRO A 250 28.35 2.41 -39.40
N GLY A 251 27.46 1.93 -40.27
CA GLY A 251 27.51 0.59 -40.85
C GLY A 251 26.22 -0.25 -40.78
N ALA A 252 25.24 0.12 -39.95
CA ALA A 252 23.95 -0.56 -39.92
C ALA A 252 23.02 0.00 -41.02
N MET A 253 22.45 -0.88 -41.85
CA MET A 253 21.54 -0.47 -42.94
C MET A 253 20.27 0.21 -42.44
N SER A 254 19.83 -0.11 -41.22
CA SER A 254 18.70 0.51 -40.53
C SER A 254 18.87 0.32 -39.03
N GLY A 255 18.21 1.17 -38.24
CA GLY A 255 18.23 1.07 -36.79
C GLY A 255 17.50 2.21 -36.11
N ASP A 256 17.42 2.13 -34.78
CA ASP A 256 16.78 3.11 -33.93
C ASP A 256 17.65 3.47 -32.71
N SER A 257 17.58 4.72 -32.27
CA SER A 257 18.37 5.22 -31.14
C SER A 257 17.66 6.38 -30.46
N ILE A 258 17.76 6.44 -29.13
CA ILE A 258 17.23 7.57 -28.36
C ILE A 258 18.36 8.57 -28.16
N ILE A 259 18.22 9.75 -28.75
CA ILE A 259 19.26 10.78 -28.79
C ILE A 259 18.66 12.10 -28.31
N ARG A 260 19.44 12.86 -27.54
CA ARG A 260 19.13 14.26 -27.24
C ARG A 260 19.68 15.14 -28.36
N SER A 261 18.80 15.84 -29.07
CA SER A 261 19.23 16.78 -30.12
C SER A 261 20.09 17.89 -29.53
N THR A 262 21.21 18.18 -30.18
CA THR A 262 22.11 19.31 -29.83
C THR A 262 21.55 20.66 -30.27
N VAL A 263 20.58 20.66 -31.18
CA VAL A 263 20.00 21.88 -31.76
C VAL A 263 18.97 22.50 -30.82
N ASP A 264 18.05 21.68 -30.29
CA ASP A 264 16.93 22.14 -29.47
C ASP A 264 16.82 21.48 -28.09
N GLY A 265 17.72 20.53 -27.77
CA GLY A 265 17.77 19.87 -26.48
C GLY A 265 16.69 18.81 -26.23
N VAL A 266 15.81 18.56 -27.22
CA VAL A 266 14.70 17.61 -27.10
C VAL A 266 15.23 16.17 -27.25
N VAL A 267 14.74 15.26 -26.41
CA VAL A 267 15.06 13.83 -26.50
C VAL A 267 14.08 13.19 -27.47
N ARG A 268 14.62 12.50 -28.48
CA ARG A 268 13.83 11.86 -29.53
C ARG A 268 14.28 10.43 -29.76
N LEU A 269 13.33 9.58 -30.13
CA LEU A 269 13.60 8.29 -30.75
C LEU A 269 13.81 8.51 -32.24
N TYR A 270 15.07 8.43 -32.69
CA TYR A 270 15.45 8.49 -34.08
C TYR A 270 15.45 7.09 -34.69
N GLY A 271 14.70 6.90 -35.77
CA GLY A 271 14.89 5.80 -36.70
C GLY A 271 15.66 6.27 -37.93
N HIS A 272 16.43 5.37 -38.53
CA HIS A 272 17.10 5.60 -39.81
C HIS A 272 17.01 4.37 -40.72
N ASP A 273 17.08 4.61 -42.03
CA ASP A 273 17.17 3.55 -43.04
C ASP A 273 17.99 4.07 -44.25
N HIS A 274 18.91 3.24 -44.74
CA HIS A 274 19.75 3.51 -45.89
C HIS A 274 19.12 2.93 -47.16
N LEU A 275 19.07 3.75 -48.22
CA LEU A 275 18.59 3.28 -49.51
C LEU A 275 19.60 2.29 -50.10
N ARG A 276 19.10 1.17 -50.66
CA ARG A 276 19.97 0.09 -51.17
C ARG A 276 20.65 0.46 -52.48
N SER A 277 19.96 1.20 -53.35
CA SER A 277 20.41 1.50 -54.71
C SER A 277 21.00 2.91 -54.86
N TYR A 278 20.80 3.79 -53.87
CA TYR A 278 21.20 5.19 -53.93
C TYR A 278 21.92 5.60 -52.65
N PRO A 279 22.91 6.51 -52.71
CA PRO A 279 23.69 6.96 -51.54
C PRO A 279 22.89 7.96 -50.70
N LEU A 280 21.75 7.50 -50.18
CA LEU A 280 20.78 8.30 -49.45
C LEU A 280 20.42 7.60 -48.14
N VAL A 281 20.14 8.41 -47.13
CA VAL A 281 19.61 7.97 -45.83
C VAL A 281 18.37 8.78 -45.53
N VAL A 282 17.37 8.10 -44.97
CA VAL A 282 16.18 8.76 -44.41
C VAL A 282 16.21 8.62 -42.90
N THR A 283 15.73 9.66 -42.22
CA THR A 283 15.57 9.64 -40.76
C THR A 283 14.18 10.12 -40.38
N ALA A 284 13.58 9.50 -39.37
CA ALA A 284 12.36 9.97 -38.74
C ALA A 284 12.57 9.97 -37.22
N ALA A 285 12.09 11.01 -36.55
CA ALA A 285 12.29 11.22 -35.14
C ALA A 285 10.98 11.62 -34.47
N MET A 286 10.68 10.99 -33.34
CA MET A 286 9.52 11.30 -32.50
C MET A 286 9.98 11.71 -31.11
N SER A 287 9.38 12.73 -30.51
CA SER A 287 9.79 13.17 -29.17
C SER A 287 9.39 12.17 -28.07
N GLU A 288 10.26 11.99 -27.07
CA GLU A 288 9.97 11.12 -25.92
C GLU A 288 8.72 11.60 -25.16
N ASP A 289 8.53 12.92 -25.04
CA ASP A 289 7.34 13.53 -24.46
C ASP A 289 6.06 13.06 -25.16
N ALA A 290 6.05 13.04 -26.49
CA ALA A 290 4.89 12.62 -27.27
C ALA A 290 4.65 11.10 -27.16
N ILE A 291 5.72 10.30 -27.17
CA ILE A 291 5.63 8.84 -26.99
C ILE A 291 5.03 8.51 -25.61
N LEU A 292 5.47 9.22 -24.57
CA LEU A 292 5.09 8.96 -23.18
C LEU A 292 3.90 9.79 -22.69
N ALA A 293 3.32 10.67 -23.50
CA ALA A 293 2.18 11.51 -23.08
C ALA A 293 1.00 10.66 -22.57
N GLY A 294 0.58 9.67 -23.37
CA GLY A 294 -0.49 8.75 -22.98
C GLY A 294 -0.12 7.85 -21.78
N TRP A 295 1.18 7.55 -21.63
CA TRP A 295 1.68 6.81 -20.46
C TRP A 295 1.56 7.64 -19.18
N HIS A 296 1.95 8.92 -19.20
CA HIS A 296 1.83 9.81 -18.05
C HIS A 296 0.38 9.93 -17.57
N ASP A 297 -0.58 10.07 -18.48
CA ASP A 297 -2.01 10.14 -18.14
C ASP A 297 -2.49 8.84 -17.47
N ARG A 298 -2.14 7.68 -18.05
CA ARG A 298 -2.48 6.37 -17.47
C ARG A 298 -1.80 6.13 -16.11
N ALA A 299 -0.53 6.50 -15.99
CA ALA A 299 0.23 6.38 -14.75
C ALA A 299 -0.37 7.26 -13.65
N PHE A 300 -0.78 8.50 -13.99
CA PHE A 300 -1.46 9.39 -13.06
C PHE A 300 -2.81 8.82 -12.60
N GLN A 301 -3.67 8.40 -13.53
CA GLN A 301 -4.99 7.84 -13.21
C GLN A 301 -4.89 6.57 -12.36
N SER A 302 -4.00 5.63 -12.73
CA SER A 302 -3.79 4.39 -11.98
C SER A 302 -3.21 4.65 -10.59
N SER A 303 -2.26 5.59 -10.47
CA SER A 303 -1.70 6.00 -9.17
C SER A 303 -2.75 6.62 -8.26
N LEU A 304 -3.64 7.45 -8.81
CA LEU A 304 -4.75 8.06 -8.06
C LEU A 304 -5.70 6.98 -7.50
N ILE A 305 -6.09 6.01 -8.33
CA ILE A 305 -6.98 4.91 -7.91
C ILE A 305 -6.33 4.07 -6.80
N VAL A 306 -5.07 3.65 -6.97
CA VAL A 306 -4.36 2.85 -5.96
C VAL A 306 -4.16 3.66 -4.67
N ALA A 307 -3.85 4.94 -4.76
CA ALA A 307 -3.73 5.82 -3.58
C ALA A 307 -5.06 5.88 -2.80
N LEU A 308 -6.21 6.03 -3.47
CA LEU A 308 -7.52 6.02 -2.84
C LEU A 308 -7.82 4.68 -2.14
N VAL A 309 -7.48 3.55 -2.79
CA VAL A 309 -7.65 2.22 -2.20
C VAL A 309 -6.76 2.04 -0.97
N VAL A 310 -5.49 2.44 -1.05
CA VAL A 310 -4.55 2.36 0.09
C VAL A 310 -5.03 3.22 1.25
N VAL A 311 -5.48 4.45 1.00
CA VAL A 311 -6.07 5.32 2.04
C VAL A 311 -7.29 4.66 2.67
N GLY A 312 -8.18 4.05 1.87
CA GLY A 312 -9.34 3.32 2.37
C GLY A 312 -8.96 2.14 3.27
N ILE A 313 -7.97 1.33 2.86
CA ILE A 313 -7.46 0.20 3.65
C ILE A 313 -6.81 0.68 4.95
N CYS A 314 -6.02 1.76 4.90
CA CYS A 314 -5.40 2.35 6.09
C CYS A 314 -6.45 2.92 7.06
N LEU A 315 -7.48 3.61 6.55
CA LEU A 315 -8.58 4.13 7.36
C LEU A 315 -9.36 2.99 8.03
N PHE A 316 -9.72 1.95 7.26
CA PHE A 316 -10.37 0.76 7.81
C PHE A 316 -9.51 0.08 8.87
N GLY A 317 -8.21 -0.07 8.60
CA GLY A 317 -7.23 -0.60 9.57
C GLY A 317 -7.18 0.21 10.87
N TRP A 318 -7.17 1.53 10.76
CA TRP A 318 -7.19 2.43 11.92
C TRP A 318 -8.48 2.30 12.73
N VAL A 319 -9.64 2.29 12.07
CA VAL A 319 -10.95 2.07 12.73
C VAL A 319 -10.99 0.70 13.42
N PHE A 320 -10.52 -0.35 12.74
CA PHE A 320 -10.48 -1.71 13.30
C PHE A 320 -9.58 -1.81 14.53
N VAL A 321 -8.36 -1.28 14.47
CA VAL A 321 -7.42 -1.23 15.59
C VAL A 321 -8.02 -0.45 16.77
N ARG A 322 -8.71 0.66 16.50
CA ARG A 322 -9.41 1.45 17.52
C ARG A 322 -10.57 0.67 18.15
N GLN A 323 -11.35 -0.04 17.34
CA GLN A 323 -12.46 -0.87 17.80
C GLN A 323 -11.99 -2.00 18.71
N VAL A 324 -10.95 -2.74 18.31
CA VAL A 324 -10.40 -3.85 19.11
C VAL A 324 -9.87 -3.35 20.46
N ARG A 325 -9.12 -2.24 20.46
CA ARG A 325 -8.61 -1.63 21.70
C ARG A 325 -9.73 -1.16 22.63
N ASN A 326 -10.83 -0.64 22.07
CA ASN A 326 -11.99 -0.25 22.85
C ASN A 326 -12.69 -1.46 23.47
N SER A 327 -12.86 -2.54 22.72
CA SER A 327 -13.44 -3.78 23.24
C SER A 327 -12.62 -4.35 24.40
N GLU A 328 -11.29 -4.38 24.28
CA GLU A 328 -10.40 -4.83 25.38
C GLU A 328 -10.56 -3.97 26.64
N ARG A 329 -10.73 -2.65 26.51
CA ARG A 329 -10.98 -1.75 27.65
C ARG A 329 -12.33 -2.01 28.31
N ILE A 330 -13.38 -2.14 27.51
CA ILE A 330 -14.73 -2.41 28.01
C ILE A 330 -14.76 -3.74 28.75
N GLU A 331 -14.10 -4.78 28.23
CA GLU A 331 -14.02 -6.08 28.89
C GLU A 331 -13.26 -6.01 30.22
N ALA A 332 -12.17 -5.25 30.29
CA ALA A 332 -11.43 -5.04 31.53
C ALA A 332 -12.24 -4.28 32.58
N ASP A 333 -12.94 -3.22 32.17
CA ASP A 333 -13.81 -2.42 33.05
C ASP A 333 -14.99 -3.25 33.55
N LEU A 334 -15.62 -4.05 32.68
CA LEU A 334 -16.70 -4.94 33.04
C LEU A 334 -16.25 -5.99 34.07
N ARG A 335 -15.07 -6.61 33.88
CA ARG A 335 -14.51 -7.55 34.86
C ARG A 335 -14.26 -6.89 36.22
N LYS A 336 -13.75 -5.66 36.22
CA LYS A 336 -13.52 -4.90 37.47
C LYS A 336 -14.84 -4.54 38.15
N ALA A 337 -15.84 -4.11 37.39
CA ALA A 337 -17.18 -3.81 37.91
C ALA A 337 -17.84 -5.06 38.50
N GLN A 338 -17.78 -6.21 37.79
CA GLN A 338 -18.29 -7.49 38.28
C GLN A 338 -17.64 -7.89 39.61
N LYS A 339 -16.30 -7.82 39.71
CA LYS A 339 -15.60 -8.14 40.96
C LYS A 339 -15.98 -7.20 42.11
N THR A 340 -16.18 -5.92 41.82
CA THR A 340 -16.57 -4.91 42.82
C THR A 340 -18.01 -5.16 43.31
N LEU A 341 -18.92 -5.45 42.37
CA LEU A 341 -20.31 -5.81 42.69
C LEU A 341 -20.37 -7.09 43.52
N GLU A 342 -19.58 -8.10 43.18
CA GLU A 342 -19.49 -9.34 43.96
C GLU A 342 -19.03 -9.09 45.40
N MET A 343 -18.00 -8.25 45.59
CA MET A 343 -17.53 -7.87 46.92
C MET A 343 -18.62 -7.16 47.74
N ILE A 344 -19.27 -6.13 47.18
CA ILE A 344 -20.37 -5.40 47.87
C ILE A 344 -21.54 -6.33 48.15
N ALA A 345 -21.83 -7.25 47.22
CA ALA A 345 -22.91 -8.21 47.35
C ALA A 345 -22.68 -9.20 48.50
N THR A 346 -21.43 -9.56 48.80
CA THR A 346 -21.09 -10.68 49.68
C THR A 346 -20.43 -10.26 51.00
N HIS A 347 -19.90 -9.05 51.10
CA HIS A 347 -19.21 -8.55 52.28
C HIS A 347 -19.88 -7.30 52.85
N ASP A 348 -19.77 -7.11 54.15
CA ASP A 348 -20.22 -5.91 54.85
C ASP A 348 -19.25 -4.74 54.60
N SER A 349 -19.78 -3.56 54.25
CA SER A 349 -18.99 -2.41 53.83
C SER A 349 -18.18 -1.76 54.95
N LEU A 350 -18.62 -1.90 56.20
CA LEU A 350 -17.93 -1.33 57.36
C LEU A 350 -16.81 -2.24 57.86
N THR A 351 -17.10 -3.54 57.99
CA THR A 351 -16.23 -4.49 58.67
C THR A 351 -15.37 -5.31 57.71
N GLY A 352 -15.75 -5.39 56.43
CA GLY A 352 -15.07 -6.21 55.43
C GLY A 352 -15.20 -7.73 55.65
N LEU A 353 -16.01 -8.16 56.63
CA LEU A 353 -16.39 -9.56 56.82
C LEU A 353 -17.47 -9.97 55.84
N ALA A 354 -17.76 -11.27 55.75
CA ALA A 354 -18.94 -11.73 55.02
C ALA A 354 -20.19 -11.03 55.58
N ASN A 355 -21.15 -10.71 54.72
CA ASN A 355 -22.45 -10.23 55.17
C ASN A 355 -23.39 -11.40 55.46
N ARG A 356 -24.51 -11.12 56.12
CA ARG A 356 -25.54 -12.10 56.43
C ARG A 356 -25.97 -12.96 55.23
N ARG A 357 -26.08 -12.36 54.04
CA ARG A 357 -26.48 -13.09 52.82
C ARG A 357 -25.44 -14.10 52.37
N LEU A 358 -24.14 -13.77 52.43
CA LEU A 358 -23.09 -14.74 52.13
C LEU A 358 -23.07 -15.85 53.19
N PHE A 359 -23.31 -15.51 54.46
CA PHE A 359 -23.42 -16.50 55.54
C PHE A 359 -24.57 -17.47 55.32
N GLU A 360 -25.79 -17.01 55.04
CA GLU A 360 -26.94 -17.88 54.79
C GLU A 360 -26.65 -18.88 53.65
N ARG A 361 -26.09 -18.39 52.53
CA ARG A 361 -25.68 -19.24 51.41
C ARG A 361 -24.59 -20.25 51.78
N ALA A 362 -23.57 -19.83 52.53
CA ALA A 362 -22.50 -20.71 52.96
C ALA A 362 -23.01 -21.75 53.96
N LEU A 363 -23.92 -21.34 54.84
CA LEU A 363 -24.53 -22.20 55.84
C LEU A 363 -25.35 -23.32 55.17
N ASP A 364 -26.18 -23.01 54.17
CA ASP A 364 -26.93 -24.03 53.42
C ASP A 364 -25.99 -25.10 52.80
N VAL A 365 -24.90 -24.65 52.19
CA VAL A 365 -23.92 -25.53 51.54
C VAL A 365 -23.20 -26.40 52.56
N GLU A 366 -22.70 -25.80 53.64
CA GLU A 366 -21.91 -26.47 54.67
C GLU A 366 -22.77 -27.39 55.55
N PHE A 367 -24.02 -27.03 55.80
CA PHE A 367 -25.00 -27.88 56.48
C PHE A 367 -25.27 -29.15 55.68
N GLY A 368 -25.53 -29.01 54.38
CA GLY A 368 -25.69 -30.15 53.48
C GLY A 368 -24.42 -30.99 53.33
N ARG A 369 -23.23 -30.36 53.37
CA ARG A 369 -21.94 -31.06 53.35
C ARG A 369 -21.74 -31.89 54.62
N GLY A 370 -21.97 -31.30 55.80
CA GLY A 370 -21.88 -31.95 57.09
C GLY A 370 -22.80 -33.18 57.18
N ALA A 371 -24.04 -33.06 56.68
CA ALA A 371 -24.98 -34.18 56.64
C ALA A 371 -24.52 -35.35 55.76
N ARG A 372 -23.93 -35.07 54.59
CA ARG A 372 -23.43 -36.12 53.69
C ARG A 372 -22.14 -36.77 54.19
N GLN A 373 -21.25 -35.99 54.77
CA GLN A 373 -19.91 -36.44 55.19
C GLN A 373 -19.87 -36.92 56.63
N ARG A 374 -20.96 -36.76 57.38
CA ARG A 374 -21.04 -36.99 58.84
C ARG A 374 -19.94 -36.23 59.59
N SER A 375 -19.68 -35.00 59.16
CA SER A 375 -18.68 -34.13 59.77
C SER A 375 -19.33 -33.06 60.65
N PRO A 376 -18.66 -32.65 61.74
CA PRO A 376 -19.24 -31.68 62.66
C PRO A 376 -19.26 -30.28 62.05
N LEU A 377 -20.36 -29.57 62.21
CA LEU A 377 -20.51 -28.17 61.85
C LEU A 377 -20.73 -27.36 63.13
N SER A 378 -19.94 -26.31 63.32
CA SER A 378 -20.04 -25.41 64.46
C SER A 378 -20.38 -23.99 64.03
N LEU A 379 -21.15 -23.31 64.87
CA LEU A 379 -21.45 -21.89 64.74
C LEU A 379 -21.13 -21.19 66.06
N ILE A 380 -20.39 -20.10 65.96
CA ILE A 380 -20.17 -19.17 67.05
C ILE A 380 -21.00 -17.93 66.73
N MET A 381 -21.93 -17.56 67.62
CA MET A 381 -22.59 -16.26 67.60
C MET A 381 -21.90 -15.34 68.61
N LEU A 382 -21.56 -14.13 68.20
CA LEU A 382 -20.85 -13.14 69.02
C LEU A 382 -21.64 -11.83 69.04
N ASP A 383 -21.63 -11.18 70.20
CA ASP A 383 -22.16 -9.83 70.37
C ASP A 383 -21.26 -9.00 71.28
N ILE A 384 -21.15 -7.71 70.96
CA ILE A 384 -20.35 -6.77 71.74
C ILE A 384 -21.14 -6.33 72.99
N ASP A 385 -20.57 -6.62 74.16
CA ASP A 385 -21.24 -6.32 75.42
C ASP A 385 -21.44 -4.81 75.61
N PHE A 386 -22.69 -4.43 75.92
CA PHE A 386 -23.07 -3.04 76.17
C PHE A 386 -22.74 -2.07 75.02
N PHE A 387 -22.78 -2.53 73.76
CA PHE A 387 -22.44 -1.68 72.61
C PHE A 387 -23.33 -0.45 72.46
N LYS A 388 -24.63 -0.55 72.77
CA LYS A 388 -25.50 0.64 72.84
C LYS A 388 -24.94 1.73 73.77
N ARG A 389 -24.48 1.36 74.97
CA ARG A 389 -23.87 2.31 75.92
C ARG A 389 -22.55 2.88 75.39
N TYR A 390 -21.80 2.07 74.66
CA TYR A 390 -20.58 2.53 73.99
C TYR A 390 -20.91 3.62 72.98
N ASN A 391 -21.91 3.40 72.12
CA ASN A 391 -22.38 4.40 71.16
C ASN A 391 -22.95 5.65 71.82
N ASP A 392 -23.72 5.49 72.89
CA ASP A 392 -24.30 6.61 73.64
C ASP A 392 -23.20 7.49 74.28
N THR A 393 -22.05 6.90 74.61
CA THR A 393 -20.92 7.60 75.27
C THR A 393 -19.95 8.23 74.27
N TYR A 394 -19.59 7.50 73.20
CA TYR A 394 -18.51 7.89 72.29
C TYR A 394 -19.00 8.29 70.89
N GLY A 395 -20.30 8.17 70.63
CA GLY A 395 -20.93 8.43 69.34
C GLY A 395 -20.80 7.26 68.35
N HIS A 396 -21.68 7.25 67.36
CA HIS A 396 -21.75 6.17 66.35
C HIS A 396 -20.48 6.01 65.51
N VAL A 397 -19.75 7.09 65.24
CA VAL A 397 -18.47 7.01 64.49
C VAL A 397 -17.42 6.21 65.25
N ALA A 398 -17.33 6.39 66.58
CA ALA A 398 -16.45 5.58 67.42
C ALA A 398 -16.95 4.14 67.54
N GLY A 399 -18.28 3.94 67.52
CA GLY A 399 -18.91 2.63 67.42
C GLY A 399 -18.53 1.87 66.15
N ASP A 400 -18.56 2.55 65.00
CA ASP A 400 -18.18 1.98 63.72
C ASP A 400 -16.72 1.53 63.71
N HIS A 401 -15.82 2.34 64.27
CA HIS A 401 -14.42 1.96 64.47
C HIS A 401 -14.27 0.75 65.41
N CYS A 402 -15.06 0.69 66.47
CA CYS A 402 -15.10 -0.46 67.38
C CYS A 402 -15.52 -1.74 66.66
N LEU A 403 -16.57 -1.68 65.83
CA LEU A 403 -17.01 -2.82 65.00
C LEU A 403 -15.93 -3.28 64.02
N ALA A 404 -15.21 -2.34 63.40
CA ALA A 404 -14.09 -2.66 62.50
C ALA A 404 -12.91 -3.33 63.24
N GLU A 405 -12.59 -2.92 64.46
CA GLU A 405 -11.54 -3.57 65.26
C GLU A 405 -11.93 -4.97 65.71
N VAL A 406 -13.18 -5.18 66.14
CA VAL A 406 -13.69 -6.53 66.47
C VAL A 406 -13.68 -7.42 65.23
N ALA A 407 -14.09 -6.90 64.08
CA ALA A 407 -14.05 -7.61 62.81
C ALA A 407 -12.63 -8.02 62.40
N LYS A 408 -11.65 -7.15 62.62
CA LYS A 408 -10.23 -7.46 62.40
C LYS A 408 -9.76 -8.60 63.31
N VAL A 409 -10.14 -8.58 64.59
CA VAL A 409 -9.85 -9.69 65.52
C VAL A 409 -10.45 -11.00 65.02
N LEU A 410 -11.70 -10.99 64.57
CA LEU A 410 -12.36 -12.18 64.02
C LEU A 410 -11.63 -12.72 62.79
N LYS A 411 -11.28 -11.84 61.86
CA LYS A 411 -10.54 -12.21 60.65
C LYS A 411 -9.15 -12.76 60.96
N ASP A 412 -8.46 -12.16 61.93
CA ASP A 412 -7.13 -12.60 62.36
C ASP A 412 -7.18 -13.92 63.15
N CYS A 413 -8.30 -14.28 63.78
CA CYS A 413 -8.46 -15.57 64.45
C CYS A 413 -8.90 -16.69 63.49
N CYS A 414 -9.62 -16.37 62.42
CA CYS A 414 -10.10 -17.34 61.42
C CYS A 414 -9.01 -17.62 60.38
N HIS A 415 -8.10 -18.55 60.68
CA HIS A 415 -6.96 -18.86 59.80
C HIS A 415 -7.27 -19.88 58.70
N ARG A 416 -8.31 -20.70 58.84
CA ARG A 416 -8.64 -21.73 57.84
C ARG A 416 -9.47 -21.10 56.72
N LYS A 417 -9.18 -21.49 55.48
CA LYS A 417 -9.99 -21.07 54.31
C LYS A 417 -11.47 -21.47 54.39
N ALA A 418 -11.81 -22.46 55.23
CA ALA A 418 -13.17 -22.93 55.43
C ALA A 418 -13.92 -22.15 56.52
N ASP A 419 -13.22 -21.43 57.39
CA ASP A 419 -13.84 -20.65 58.45
C ASP A 419 -14.40 -19.36 57.85
N LEU A 420 -15.66 -19.04 58.13
CA LEU A 420 -16.34 -17.86 57.61
C LEU A 420 -16.74 -16.94 58.75
N ALA A 421 -15.97 -15.87 58.94
CA ALA A 421 -16.35 -14.75 59.81
C ALA A 421 -17.36 -13.85 59.10
N VAL A 422 -18.47 -13.57 59.75
CA VAL A 422 -19.62 -12.80 59.22
C VAL A 422 -20.00 -11.68 60.19
N ARG A 423 -20.40 -10.54 59.65
CA ARG A 423 -21.24 -9.59 60.37
C ARG A 423 -22.71 -9.94 60.13
N TYR A 424 -23.35 -10.49 61.15
CA TYR A 424 -24.70 -11.06 61.06
C TYR A 424 -25.77 -9.96 61.18
N GLY A 425 -25.51 -8.95 62.00
CA GLY A 425 -26.43 -7.84 62.29
C GLY A 425 -25.69 -6.54 62.62
N GLY A 426 -26.36 -5.65 63.36
CA GLY A 426 -25.81 -4.32 63.71
C GLY A 426 -24.49 -4.41 64.49
N GLU A 427 -24.54 -5.04 65.66
CA GLU A 427 -23.38 -5.32 66.54
C GLU A 427 -23.09 -6.82 66.71
N GLU A 428 -23.78 -7.63 65.91
CA GLU A 428 -23.76 -9.09 65.96
C GLU A 428 -22.83 -9.66 64.89
N PHE A 429 -21.98 -10.58 65.31
CA PHE A 429 -21.06 -11.30 64.45
C PHE A 429 -21.29 -12.80 64.56
N GLY A 430 -20.83 -13.53 63.55
CA GLY A 430 -20.83 -14.98 63.57
C GLY A 430 -19.53 -15.54 63.02
N VAL A 431 -19.22 -16.77 63.39
CA VAL A 431 -18.17 -17.57 62.76
C VAL A 431 -18.72 -18.94 62.45
N LEU A 432 -18.86 -19.25 61.16
CA LEU A 432 -19.22 -20.58 60.69
C LEU A 432 -17.93 -21.42 60.58
N LEU A 433 -17.93 -22.58 61.22
CA LEU A 433 -16.76 -23.43 61.36
C LEU A 433 -17.07 -24.85 60.86
N PRO A 434 -16.84 -25.13 59.58
CA PRO A 434 -16.98 -26.48 59.04
C PRO A 434 -15.93 -27.45 59.58
N ASP A 435 -16.31 -28.72 59.69
CA ASP A 435 -15.44 -29.82 60.15
C ASP A 435 -14.78 -29.50 61.51
N THR A 436 -15.53 -28.84 62.38
CA THR A 436 -15.08 -28.40 63.71
C THR A 436 -16.10 -28.83 64.74
N ASN A 437 -15.65 -29.52 65.78
CA ASN A 437 -16.51 -29.96 66.89
C ASN A 437 -16.66 -28.87 67.96
N LEU A 438 -17.49 -29.12 68.97
CA LEU A 438 -17.78 -28.14 70.02
C LEU A 438 -16.53 -27.64 70.75
N GLN A 439 -15.57 -28.53 71.04
CA GLN A 439 -14.34 -28.17 71.73
C GLN A 439 -13.47 -27.22 70.89
N GLY A 440 -13.37 -27.46 69.58
CA GLY A 440 -12.67 -26.57 68.66
C GLY A 440 -13.35 -25.19 68.54
N ALA A 441 -14.68 -25.17 68.49
CA ALA A 441 -15.46 -23.93 68.48
C ALA A 441 -15.28 -23.13 69.78
N LEU A 442 -15.34 -23.79 70.94
CA LEU A 442 -15.09 -23.18 72.25
C LEU A 442 -13.67 -22.60 72.36
N ALA A 443 -12.66 -23.33 71.88
CA ALA A 443 -11.28 -22.85 71.89
C ALA A 443 -11.11 -21.59 71.03
N LEU A 444 -11.70 -21.56 69.83
CA LEU A 444 -11.67 -20.38 68.98
C LEU A 444 -12.47 -19.22 69.59
N ALA A 445 -13.64 -19.50 70.16
CA ALA A 445 -14.47 -18.50 70.82
C ALA A 445 -13.75 -17.84 72.01
N GLU A 446 -13.05 -18.64 72.81
CA GLU A 446 -12.28 -18.13 73.94
C GLU A 446 -11.05 -17.35 73.48
N GLN A 447 -10.39 -17.81 72.41
CA GLN A 447 -9.33 -17.05 71.76
C GLN A 447 -9.82 -15.69 71.27
N ILE A 448 -10.98 -15.63 70.58
CA ILE A 448 -11.59 -14.38 70.13
C ILE A 448 -11.87 -13.46 71.32
N ARG A 449 -12.49 -13.99 72.39
CA ARG A 449 -12.81 -13.24 73.61
C ARG A 449 -11.57 -12.60 74.23
N CYS A 450 -10.51 -13.39 74.45
CA CYS A 450 -9.25 -12.90 75.00
C CYS A 450 -8.59 -11.86 74.09
N ARG A 451 -8.56 -12.10 72.77
CA ARG A 451 -7.98 -11.15 71.79
C ARG A 451 -8.72 -9.81 71.75
N VAL A 452 -10.04 -9.80 71.93
CA VAL A 452 -10.81 -8.56 72.03
C VAL A 452 -10.46 -7.79 73.30
N ILE A 453 -10.32 -8.48 74.44
CA ILE A 453 -9.87 -7.86 75.70
C ILE A 453 -8.45 -7.30 75.55
N ASP A 454 -7.53 -8.06 74.96
CA ASP A 454 -6.12 -7.69 74.79
C ASP A 454 -5.93 -6.44 73.91
N LYS A 455 -6.94 -6.05 73.12
CA LYS A 455 -6.94 -4.78 72.38
C LYS A 455 -7.07 -3.56 73.29
N HIS A 456 -7.49 -3.73 74.55
CA HIS A 456 -7.65 -2.67 75.54
C HIS A 456 -8.50 -1.48 75.04
N ILE A 457 -9.54 -1.74 74.24
CA ILE A 457 -10.45 -0.71 73.74
C ILE A 457 -11.26 -0.16 74.93
N THR A 458 -11.14 1.13 75.22
CA THR A 458 -11.75 1.76 76.40
C THR A 458 -13.28 1.79 76.30
N HIS A 459 -13.98 1.21 77.28
CA HIS A 459 -15.44 1.25 77.39
C HIS A 459 -15.84 1.64 78.82
N SER A 460 -15.96 2.94 79.09
CA SER A 460 -16.30 3.45 80.42
C SER A 460 -17.72 3.07 80.88
N GLY A 461 -18.61 2.74 79.94
CA GLY A 461 -19.95 2.21 80.22
C GLY A 461 -20.00 0.70 80.49
N SER A 462 -18.87 0.00 80.34
CA SER A 462 -18.70 -1.41 80.70
C SER A 462 -18.22 -1.54 82.16
N PRO A 463 -18.74 -2.49 82.94
CA PRO A 463 -18.26 -2.76 84.30
C PRO A 463 -16.76 -3.06 84.41
N THR A 464 -16.13 -3.52 83.32
CA THR A 464 -14.69 -3.85 83.26
C THR A 464 -13.83 -2.67 82.82
N GLY A 465 -14.42 -1.54 82.39
CA GLY A 465 -13.71 -0.40 81.81
C GLY A 465 -13.20 -0.61 80.38
N TYR A 466 -13.33 -1.83 79.84
CA TYR A 466 -12.88 -2.21 78.50
C TYR A 466 -13.99 -2.89 77.71
N LEU A 467 -13.85 -2.88 76.38
CA LEU A 467 -14.72 -3.60 75.47
C LEU A 467 -14.61 -5.11 75.72
N THR A 468 -15.75 -5.76 75.91
CA THR A 468 -15.84 -7.22 76.03
C THR A 468 -16.86 -7.76 75.05
N VAL A 469 -16.74 -9.05 74.75
CA VAL A 469 -17.67 -9.76 73.89
C VAL A 469 -18.20 -10.99 74.62
N SER A 470 -19.46 -11.29 74.37
CA SER A 470 -20.07 -12.56 74.77
C SER A 470 -20.19 -13.45 73.54
N LEU A 471 -19.94 -14.74 73.70
CA LEU A 471 -19.99 -15.71 72.60
C LEU A 471 -20.83 -16.93 72.97
N GLY A 472 -21.70 -17.34 72.05
CA GLY A 472 -22.46 -18.57 72.10
C GLY A 472 -21.96 -19.56 71.07
N CYS A 473 -21.59 -20.77 71.50
CA CYS A 473 -21.15 -21.84 70.62
C CYS A 473 -22.20 -22.95 70.55
N TYR A 474 -22.51 -23.39 69.35
CA TYR A 474 -23.25 -24.63 69.14
C TYR A 474 -22.58 -25.46 68.05
N ALA A 475 -22.49 -26.76 68.27
CA ALA A 475 -21.85 -27.69 67.37
C ALA A 475 -22.60 -29.00 67.37
N PHE A 476 -22.80 -29.57 66.19
CA PHE A 476 -23.38 -30.89 66.04
C PHE A 476 -22.97 -31.50 64.69
N VAL A 477 -23.29 -32.77 64.48
CA VAL A 477 -23.16 -33.39 63.16
C VAL A 477 -24.55 -33.32 62.51
N PRO A 478 -24.75 -32.51 61.46
CA PRO A 478 -26.04 -32.38 60.80
C PRO A 478 -26.57 -33.71 60.26
N SER A 479 -27.88 -33.90 60.27
CA SER A 479 -28.59 -34.96 59.57
C SER A 479 -29.64 -34.38 58.62
N SER A 480 -30.23 -35.20 57.76
CA SER A 480 -31.27 -34.76 56.81
C SER A 480 -32.58 -34.31 57.47
N LEU A 481 -32.75 -34.53 58.77
CA LEU A 481 -33.95 -34.18 59.53
C LEU A 481 -33.77 -32.89 60.35
N ASP A 482 -32.56 -32.34 60.40
CA ASP A 482 -32.24 -31.16 61.20
C ASP A 482 -32.54 -29.85 60.44
N SER A 483 -32.99 -28.83 61.17
CA SER A 483 -33.24 -27.50 60.61
C SER A 483 -32.04 -26.57 60.84
N ILE A 484 -31.70 -25.80 59.80
CA ILE A 484 -30.72 -24.71 59.85
C ILE A 484 -31.17 -23.61 60.83
N GLU A 485 -32.47 -23.32 60.91
CA GLU A 485 -32.99 -22.30 61.84
C GLU A 485 -32.76 -22.72 63.28
N VAL A 486 -33.01 -24.00 63.61
CA VAL A 486 -32.75 -24.56 64.94
C VAL A 486 -31.27 -24.51 65.28
N PHE A 487 -30.38 -24.73 64.30
CA PHE A 487 -28.94 -24.62 64.48
C PHE A 487 -28.50 -23.19 64.87
N ILE A 488 -29.02 -22.18 64.17
CA ILE A 488 -28.77 -20.76 64.49
C ILE A 488 -29.35 -20.43 65.87
N GLN A 489 -30.61 -20.81 66.13
CA GLN A 489 -31.29 -20.55 67.40
C GLN A 489 -30.55 -21.14 68.59
N ARG A 490 -29.92 -22.32 68.45
CA ARG A 490 -29.12 -22.91 69.53
C ARG A 490 -27.82 -22.14 69.77
N ALA A 491 -27.14 -21.68 68.72
CA ALA A 491 -25.97 -20.83 68.89
C ALA A 491 -26.34 -19.47 69.54
N ASP A 492 -27.47 -18.90 69.15
CA ASP A 492 -28.00 -17.65 69.73
C ASP A 492 -28.46 -17.84 71.19
N ALA A 493 -29.13 -18.94 71.52
CA ALA A 493 -29.50 -19.27 72.89
C ALA A 493 -28.26 -19.45 73.79
N ALA A 494 -27.18 -20.04 73.27
CA ALA A 494 -25.89 -20.08 73.98
C ALA A 494 -25.34 -18.66 74.22
N LEU A 495 -25.43 -17.76 73.22
CA LEU A 495 -25.00 -16.37 73.36
C LEU A 495 -25.84 -15.62 74.40
N TYR A 496 -27.15 -15.86 74.41
CA TYR A 496 -28.05 -15.33 75.42
C TYR A 496 -27.66 -15.77 76.83
N GLN A 497 -27.31 -17.05 77.03
CA GLN A 497 -26.80 -17.56 78.31
C GLN A 497 -25.48 -16.88 78.71
N ALA A 498 -24.56 -16.66 77.77
CA ALA A 498 -23.33 -15.92 78.04
C ALA A 498 -23.62 -14.49 78.53
N LYS A 499 -24.56 -13.79 77.88
CA LYS A 499 -24.97 -12.43 78.27
C LYS A 499 -25.67 -12.40 79.65
N HIS A 500 -26.50 -13.39 79.97
CA HIS A 500 -27.24 -13.42 81.25
C HIS A 500 -26.37 -13.82 82.43
N ASN A 501 -25.41 -14.72 82.22
CA ASN A 501 -24.55 -15.21 83.29
C ASN A 501 -23.42 -14.25 83.69
N GLY A 502 -23.47 -12.99 83.24
CA GLY A 502 -22.53 -11.95 83.63
C GLY A 502 -21.65 -11.41 82.50
N ARG A 503 -21.94 -11.76 81.23
CA ARG A 503 -21.22 -11.29 80.03
C ARG A 503 -19.73 -11.66 80.04
N ASN A 504 -18.99 -11.18 79.03
CA ASN A 504 -17.55 -11.41 78.85
C ASN A 504 -17.15 -12.89 79.01
N ARG A 505 -17.87 -13.78 78.34
CA ARG A 505 -17.66 -15.23 78.44
C ARG A 505 -18.12 -15.96 77.20
N VAL A 506 -17.66 -17.20 77.10
CA VAL A 506 -18.16 -18.18 76.14
C VAL A 506 -19.15 -19.09 76.86
N ALA A 507 -20.29 -19.35 76.24
CA ALA A 507 -21.23 -20.39 76.65
C ALA A 507 -21.49 -21.34 75.47
N ALA A 508 -21.90 -22.57 75.78
CA ALA A 508 -22.22 -23.56 74.78
C ALA A 508 -23.49 -24.33 75.15
N LEU A 509 -24.26 -24.72 74.13
CA LEU A 509 -25.31 -25.73 74.26
C LEU A 509 -24.78 -27.08 73.77
N SER A 510 -25.00 -28.15 74.55
CA SER A 510 -24.71 -29.54 74.17
C SER A 510 -26.01 -30.30 73.96
N MET A 511 -26.03 -31.24 73.00
CA MET A 511 -27.17 -32.13 72.72
C MET A 511 -27.51 -33.09 73.89
N GLU A 512 -26.63 -33.22 74.90
CA GLU A 512 -26.85 -34.11 76.05
C GLU A 512 -27.78 -33.54 77.14
N GLY A 513 -28.30 -32.31 76.98
CA GLY A 513 -29.32 -31.71 77.85
C GLY A 513 -30.68 -31.62 77.16
N GLY A 514 -31.68 -32.35 77.66
CA GLY A 514 -33.01 -32.50 77.08
C GLY A 514 -33.84 -31.23 76.88
N LEU A 515 -34.86 -31.39 76.04
CA LEU A 515 -35.79 -30.42 75.45
C LEU A 515 -36.67 -29.57 76.40
N ASP A 516 -36.40 -29.47 77.69
CA ASP A 516 -37.38 -28.91 78.66
C ASP A 516 -37.36 -27.38 78.85
N ALA A 517 -36.52 -26.62 78.13
CA ALA A 517 -36.33 -25.19 78.41
C ALA A 517 -36.87 -24.20 77.34
N LEU A 518 -37.44 -24.67 76.22
CA LEU A 518 -37.84 -23.78 75.11
C LEU A 518 -39.36 -23.54 74.95
N GLU A 519 -40.21 -24.05 75.86
CA GLU A 519 -41.67 -23.80 75.81
C GLU A 519 -42.15 -22.54 76.58
N ARG A 520 -41.28 -21.59 76.94
CA ARG A 520 -41.75 -20.31 77.51
C ARG A 520 -41.04 -19.10 76.91
N SER A 521 -41.55 -18.64 75.77
CA SER A 521 -41.51 -17.21 75.43
C SER A 521 -42.46 -16.86 74.27
N ASP A 522 -43.76 -16.92 74.53
CA ASP A 522 -44.73 -16.01 73.89
C ASP A 522 -44.94 -14.83 74.84
N ARG A 523 -44.33 -13.67 74.52
CA ARG A 523 -44.82 -12.28 74.71
C ARG A 523 -43.71 -11.24 74.63
#